data_AF-A0A840CKH2-F1
#
_entry.id   AF-A0A840CKH2-F1
#
_cell.length_a   1.000
_cell.length_b   1.000
_cell.length_c   1.000
_cell.angle_alpha   90.00
_cell.angle_beta   90.00
_cell.angle_gamma   90.00
#
_symmetry.space_group_name_H-M   'P 1'
#
loop_
_entity.id
_entity.type
_entity.pdbx_description
1 polymer ?
#
loop_
_entity_poly.entity_id
_entity_poly.type
_entity_poly.pdbx_seq_one_letter_code
_entity_poly.pdbx_strand_id
1 'polypeptide(L)'
;MKGKQRMMDLIAGKKIRKGKQSESYTLYDTCNKCPLWVYVDLVCRDNLKALVIDGYPSDDILNKTKMSLIIEFSELSGNPHTAAMNIVLKNIHVYRIQINCLQMSHRLLLLGDSDTAINYLKSQGIIDVSYNRNKFLKRLEGIIKSKVINMNKDMKKYNKSASEKADKPTPQYYNDHLAILSSHFKFNIDMNITLAQYASYLKIFNQSISKNQNYGKYK
;
A
#
# COMPACT_ATOMS: atom_id res chain seq x y z
N MET A 1 26.16 60.47 41.59
CA MET A 1 24.68 60.55 41.49
C MET A 1 24.20 59.28 40.78
N LYS A 2 23.97 58.16 41.48
CA LYS A 2 22.69 57.67 42.05
C LYS A 2 21.44 57.85 41.17
N GLY A 3 20.89 56.72 40.72
CA GLY A 3 19.47 56.47 40.38
C GLY A 3 19.22 56.26 38.88
N LYS A 4 18.64 55.17 38.37
CA LYS A 4 17.91 54.03 38.96
C LYS A 4 17.90 52.87 37.95
N GLN A 5 18.24 51.70 38.45
CA GLN A 5 17.84 50.39 37.93
C GLN A 5 16.33 50.19 38.14
N ARG A 6 15.70 49.42 37.24
CA ARG A 6 14.35 48.77 37.22
C ARG A 6 13.65 49.16 35.91
N MET A 7 13.43 48.26 34.96
CA MET A 7 12.71 47.01 35.15
C MET A 7 13.19 45.96 34.14
N MET A 8 13.56 44.79 34.68
CA MET A 8 13.71 43.54 33.96
C MET A 8 12.35 42.99 33.52
N ASP A 9 12.41 42.12 32.52
CA ASP A 9 11.52 40.99 32.22
C ASP A 9 10.33 41.16 31.27
N LEU A 10 10.20 40.11 30.44
CA LEU A 10 9.07 39.67 29.58
C LEU A 10 9.07 40.27 28.17
N ILE A 11 9.31 39.56 27.05
CA ILE A 11 8.99 38.18 26.63
C ILE A 11 9.96 37.84 25.46
N ALA A 12 10.90 36.91 25.66
CA ALA A 12 10.77 35.50 25.27
C ALA A 12 10.46 35.24 23.78
N GLY A 13 11.49 34.77 23.06
CA GLY A 13 11.37 33.62 22.16
C GLY A 13 10.65 33.81 20.82
N LYS A 14 11.30 34.44 19.84
CA LYS A 14 11.09 34.02 18.44
C LYS A 14 12.00 32.83 18.13
N LYS A 15 11.59 31.65 18.61
CA LYS A 15 11.95 30.37 18.00
C LYS A 15 11.55 30.51 16.53
N ILE A 16 12.54 30.58 15.63
CA ILE A 16 12.31 30.35 14.21
C ILE A 16 11.81 28.91 14.11
N ARG A 17 10.49 28.74 14.14
CA ARG A 17 9.85 27.51 13.73
C ARG A 17 10.23 27.36 12.27
N LYS A 18 11.15 26.43 11.97
CA LYS A 18 11.19 25.73 10.68
C LYS A 18 9.83 25.04 10.56
N GLY A 19 8.80 25.80 10.17
CA GLY A 19 7.64 25.21 9.56
C GLY A 19 8.17 24.46 8.36
N LYS A 20 7.96 23.14 8.33
CA LYS A 20 7.90 22.43 7.06
C LYS A 20 7.05 23.31 6.15
N GLN A 21 7.65 23.87 5.10
CA GLN A 21 6.86 24.28 3.95
C GLN A 21 6.09 23.02 3.58
N SER A 22 4.79 22.98 3.87
CA SER A 22 3.92 21.99 3.27
C SER A 22 3.96 22.31 1.79
N GLU A 23 4.74 21.56 1.03
CA GLU A 23 4.58 21.54 -0.43
C GLU A 23 3.11 21.19 -0.67
N SER A 24 2.31 22.18 -1.06
CA SER A 24 0.91 21.97 -1.40
C SER A 24 0.91 21.34 -2.78
N TYR A 25 0.79 20.02 -2.83
CA TYR A 25 0.61 19.28 -4.07
C TYR A 25 -0.80 18.66 -4.08
N THR A 26 -1.36 18.52 -5.27
CA THR A 26 -2.66 17.88 -5.49
C THR A 26 -2.45 16.69 -6.42
N LEU A 27 -2.96 15.52 -6.01
CA LEU A 27 -2.79 14.26 -6.72
C LEU A 27 -4.14 13.63 -7.03
N TYR A 28 -4.16 12.82 -8.09
CA TYR A 28 -5.16 11.77 -8.23
C TYR A 28 -4.90 10.69 -7.18
N ASP A 29 -5.50 10.86 -6.00
CA ASP A 29 -5.23 10.05 -4.81
C ASP A 29 -6.24 8.93 -4.56
N THR A 30 -7.37 8.96 -5.27
CA THR A 30 -8.51 8.06 -5.09
C THR A 30 -9.11 7.64 -6.42
N CYS A 31 -9.67 6.43 -6.52
CA CYS A 31 -10.30 5.93 -7.74
C CYS A 31 -11.51 6.77 -8.20
N ASN A 32 -12.17 7.46 -7.29
CA ASN A 32 -13.28 8.36 -7.61
C ASN A 32 -12.85 9.63 -8.33
N LYS A 33 -11.62 10.11 -8.07
CA LYS A 33 -11.08 11.33 -8.70
C LYS A 33 -10.20 11.01 -9.91
N CYS A 34 -9.54 9.86 -9.91
CA CYS A 34 -8.58 9.44 -10.93
C CYS A 34 -9.31 9.04 -12.23
N PRO A 35 -9.08 9.73 -13.36
CA PRO A 35 -9.57 9.29 -14.66
C PRO A 35 -8.92 7.98 -15.11
N LEU A 36 -9.64 7.19 -15.91
CA LEU A 36 -9.11 5.92 -16.41
C LEU A 36 -7.85 6.14 -17.25
N TRP A 37 -7.80 7.15 -18.12
CA TRP A 37 -6.61 7.43 -18.94
C TRP A 37 -5.35 7.70 -18.12
N VAL A 38 -5.47 8.38 -16.96
CA VAL A 38 -4.35 8.63 -16.03
C VAL A 38 -3.83 7.31 -15.46
N TYR A 39 -4.74 6.43 -15.06
CA TYR A 39 -4.39 5.10 -14.54
C TYR A 39 -3.74 4.22 -15.62
N VAL A 40 -4.24 4.27 -16.86
CA VAL A 40 -3.63 3.58 -18.00
C VAL A 40 -2.22 4.09 -18.25
N ASP A 41 -1.99 5.40 -18.24
CA ASP A 41 -0.65 5.97 -18.43
C ASP A 41 0.32 5.56 -17.29
N LEU A 42 -0.20 5.50 -16.06
CA LEU A 42 0.54 5.07 -14.86
C LEU A 42 0.96 3.59 -14.89
N VAL A 43 0.09 2.69 -15.36
CA VAL A 43 0.31 1.24 -15.33
C VAL A 43 0.98 0.73 -16.61
N CYS A 44 0.61 1.28 -17.76
CA CYS A 44 1.15 0.85 -19.06
C CYS A 44 2.50 1.49 -19.37
N ARG A 45 2.69 2.78 -19.02
CA ARG A 45 3.89 3.56 -19.40
C ARG A 45 4.79 3.92 -18.21
N ASP A 46 4.45 3.46 -17.00
CA ASP A 46 5.14 3.80 -15.75
C ASP A 46 5.29 5.31 -15.52
N ASN A 47 4.36 6.11 -16.06
CA ASN A 47 4.39 7.57 -15.94
C ASN A 47 3.84 8.04 -14.58
N LEU A 48 4.71 8.12 -13.56
CA LEU A 48 4.34 8.62 -12.23
C LEU A 48 3.86 10.09 -12.25
N LYS A 49 4.30 10.89 -13.22
CA LYS A 49 3.91 12.30 -13.33
C LYS A 49 2.44 12.47 -13.72
N ALA A 50 1.82 11.46 -14.32
CA ALA A 50 0.39 11.50 -14.66
C ALA A 50 -0.51 11.64 -13.42
N LEU A 51 -0.02 11.27 -12.23
CA LEU A 51 -0.76 11.40 -10.97
C LEU A 51 -0.86 12.85 -10.48
N VAL A 52 0.00 13.75 -10.96
CA VAL A 52 0.10 15.11 -10.47
C VAL A 52 -0.93 16.00 -11.13
N ILE A 53 -1.81 16.60 -10.33
CA ILE A 53 -2.73 17.65 -10.77
C ILE A 53 -2.03 19.01 -10.63
N ASP A 54 -1.37 19.23 -9.49
CA ASP A 54 -0.64 20.47 -9.21
C ASP A 54 0.48 20.24 -8.18
N GLY A 55 1.53 21.05 -8.25
CA GLY A 55 2.70 21.00 -7.34
C GLY A 55 3.79 20.00 -7.71
N TYR A 56 4.74 19.80 -6.80
CA TYR A 56 5.94 18.96 -7.00
C TYR A 56 6.12 17.92 -5.89
N PRO A 57 5.30 16.86 -5.89
CA PRO A 57 5.42 15.78 -4.92
C PRO A 57 6.69 14.96 -5.15
N SER A 58 7.26 14.42 -4.07
CA SER A 58 8.41 13.51 -4.16
C SER A 58 8.04 12.15 -4.75
N ASP A 59 9.02 11.46 -5.32
CA ASP A 59 8.82 10.12 -5.90
C ASP A 59 8.30 9.10 -4.88
N ASP A 60 8.66 9.21 -3.60
CA ASP A 60 8.13 8.34 -2.54
C ASP A 60 6.61 8.52 -2.34
N ILE A 61 6.13 9.77 -2.43
CA ILE A 61 4.70 10.09 -2.34
C ILE A 61 3.97 9.55 -3.57
N LEU A 62 4.52 9.78 -4.78
CA LEU A 62 3.94 9.27 -6.03
C LEU A 62 3.84 7.73 -6.05
N ASN A 63 4.88 7.05 -5.57
CA ASN A 63 4.87 5.59 -5.46
C ASN A 63 3.85 5.08 -4.44
N LYS A 64 3.70 5.76 -3.28
CA LYS A 64 2.66 5.44 -2.30
C LYS A 64 1.26 5.63 -2.88
N THR A 65 1.03 6.73 -3.60
CA THR A 65 -0.25 7.03 -4.25
C THR A 65 -0.57 6.01 -5.35
N LYS A 66 0.42 5.63 -6.19
CA LYS A 66 0.28 4.54 -7.17
C LYS A 66 -0.17 3.24 -6.50
N MET A 67 0.50 2.84 -5.42
CA MET A 67 0.13 1.62 -4.70
C MET A 67 -1.28 1.71 -4.10
N SER A 68 -1.65 2.86 -3.53
CA SER A 68 -2.99 3.08 -2.97
C SER A 68 -4.08 2.93 -4.04
N LEU A 69 -3.90 3.54 -5.22
CA LEU A 69 -4.85 3.44 -6.33
C LEU A 69 -4.98 2.01 -6.87
N ILE A 70 -3.88 1.26 -6.98
CA ILE A 70 -3.92 -0.14 -7.43
C ILE A 70 -4.73 -0.98 -6.44
N ILE A 71 -4.52 -0.77 -5.14
CA ILE A 71 -5.26 -1.46 -4.08
C ILE A 71 -6.75 -1.07 -4.14
N GLU A 72 -7.08 0.21 -4.15
CA GLU A 72 -8.48 0.67 -4.20
C GLU A 72 -9.21 0.16 -5.46
N PHE A 73 -8.56 0.22 -6.64
CA PHE A 73 -9.13 -0.28 -7.89
C PHE A 73 -9.40 -1.79 -7.84
N SER A 74 -8.48 -2.55 -7.27
CA SER A 74 -8.65 -4.00 -7.13
C SER A 74 -9.78 -4.39 -6.18
N GLU A 75 -10.00 -3.62 -5.10
CA GLU A 75 -11.11 -3.81 -4.19
C GLU A 75 -12.45 -3.49 -4.86
N LEU A 76 -12.51 -2.36 -5.59
CA LEU A 76 -13.71 -1.92 -6.30
C LEU A 76 -14.11 -2.85 -7.45
N SER A 77 -13.13 -3.31 -8.24
CA SER A 77 -13.38 -4.17 -9.40
C SER A 77 -13.81 -5.60 -9.02
N GLY A 78 -13.59 -6.00 -7.76
CA GLY A 78 -13.99 -7.31 -7.25
C GLY A 78 -13.32 -8.48 -7.98
N ASN A 79 -12.15 -8.26 -8.58
CA ASN A 79 -11.41 -9.32 -9.28
C ASN A 79 -10.83 -10.31 -8.26
N PRO A 80 -11.27 -11.58 -8.24
CA PRO A 80 -10.79 -12.58 -7.28
C PRO A 80 -9.28 -12.85 -7.41
N HIS A 81 -8.71 -12.68 -8.60
CA HIS A 81 -7.27 -12.81 -8.82
C HIS A 81 -6.51 -11.67 -8.11
N THR A 82 -6.98 -10.43 -8.24
CA THR A 82 -6.36 -9.27 -7.59
C THR A 82 -6.61 -9.26 -6.08
N ALA A 83 -7.78 -9.71 -5.63
CA ALA A 83 -8.05 -9.93 -4.21
C ALA A 83 -7.10 -10.97 -3.58
N ALA A 84 -6.85 -12.09 -4.28
CA ALA A 84 -5.87 -13.08 -3.85
C ALA A 84 -4.44 -12.51 -3.80
N MET A 85 -4.04 -11.71 -4.80
CA MET A 85 -2.74 -11.02 -4.79
C MET A 85 -2.61 -10.03 -3.64
N ASN A 86 -3.66 -9.26 -3.34
CA ASN A 86 -3.67 -8.32 -2.21
C ASN A 86 -3.53 -9.03 -0.87
N ILE A 87 -4.16 -10.21 -0.71
CA ILE A 87 -3.98 -11.02 0.51
C ILE A 87 -2.52 -11.46 0.66
N VAL A 88 -1.88 -11.91 -0.43
CA VAL A 88 -0.46 -12.28 -0.42
C VAL A 88 0.42 -11.07 -0.11
N LEU A 89 0.15 -9.91 -0.73
CA LEU A 89 0.89 -8.67 -0.48
C LEU A 89 0.74 -8.18 0.96
N LYS A 90 -0.48 -8.22 1.51
CA LYS A 90 -0.76 -7.94 2.92
C LYS A 90 0.07 -8.84 3.83
N ASN A 91 0.13 -10.14 3.55
CA ASN A 91 0.94 -11.07 4.34
C ASN A 91 2.43 -10.72 4.30
N ILE A 92 2.97 -10.35 3.13
CA ILE A 92 4.36 -9.90 2.99
C ILE A 92 4.62 -8.66 3.87
N HIS A 93 3.72 -7.68 3.87
CA HIS A 93 3.84 -6.49 4.72
C HIS A 93 3.78 -6.82 6.21
N VAL A 94 2.85 -7.68 6.61
CA VAL A 94 2.75 -8.17 8.00
C VAL A 94 4.06 -8.85 8.40
N TYR A 95 4.62 -9.71 7.56
CA TYR A 95 5.92 -10.34 7.86
C TYR A 95 7.05 -9.32 7.99
N ARG A 96 7.13 -8.31 7.12
CA ARG A 96 8.15 -7.25 7.24
C ARG A 96 8.07 -6.52 8.59
N ILE A 97 6.86 -6.14 9.01
CA ILE A 97 6.65 -5.45 10.29
C ILE A 97 7.08 -6.37 11.44
N GLN A 98 6.63 -7.63 11.44
CA GLN A 98 6.98 -8.62 12.47
C GLN A 98 8.50 -8.84 12.54
N ILE A 99 9.17 -9.01 11.40
CA ILE A 99 10.63 -9.17 11.32
C ILE A 99 11.34 -7.95 11.91
N ASN A 100 10.93 -6.74 11.55
CA ASN A 100 11.51 -5.51 12.09
C ASN A 100 11.33 -5.39 13.60
N CYS A 101 10.13 -5.66 14.11
CA CYS A 101 9.86 -5.66 15.55
C CYS A 101 10.71 -6.68 16.32
N LEU A 102 10.87 -7.89 15.76
CA LEU A 102 11.70 -8.94 16.36
C LEU A 102 13.18 -8.58 16.31
N GLN A 103 13.68 -8.04 15.19
CA GLN A 103 15.07 -7.58 15.08
C GLN A 103 15.37 -6.41 16.03
N MET A 104 14.42 -5.49 16.21
CA MET A 104 14.54 -4.40 17.18
C MET A 104 14.60 -4.96 18.61
N SER A 105 13.69 -5.88 18.95
CA SER A 105 13.69 -6.55 20.25
C SER A 105 14.98 -7.32 20.51
N HIS A 106 15.53 -8.00 19.49
CA HIS A 106 16.83 -8.66 19.57
C HIS A 106 17.96 -7.68 19.92
N ARG A 107 18.00 -6.53 19.26
CA ARG A 107 19.01 -5.49 19.51
C ARG A 107 18.88 -4.88 20.90
N LEU A 108 17.65 -4.56 21.34
CA LEU A 108 17.38 -4.06 22.68
C LEU A 108 17.82 -5.07 23.75
N LEU A 109 17.54 -6.35 23.53
CA LEU A 109 18.03 -7.45 24.37
C LEU A 109 19.54 -7.65 24.31
N LEU A 110 20.28 -7.16 23.33
CA LEU A 110 21.74 -7.16 23.36
C LEU A 110 22.29 -5.94 24.12
N LEU A 111 21.60 -4.80 24.01
CA LEU A 111 21.98 -3.53 24.64
C LEU A 111 21.64 -3.45 26.13
N GLY A 112 20.86 -4.39 26.67
CA GLY A 112 20.50 -4.42 28.10
C GLY A 112 19.11 -3.89 28.41
N ASP A 113 18.42 -3.28 27.44
CA ASP A 113 17.06 -2.76 27.60
C ASP A 113 16.02 -3.87 27.48
N SER A 114 15.95 -4.67 28.53
CA SER A 114 15.11 -5.87 28.56
C SER A 114 13.62 -5.54 28.69
N ASP A 115 13.27 -4.50 29.45
CA ASP A 115 11.88 -4.13 29.69
C ASP A 115 11.19 -3.64 28.41
N THR A 116 11.87 -2.77 27.64
CA THR A 116 11.35 -2.28 26.36
C THR A 116 11.25 -3.42 25.34
N ALA A 117 12.24 -4.30 25.31
CA ALA A 117 12.20 -5.47 24.42
C ALA A 117 11.05 -6.42 24.75
N ILE A 118 10.83 -6.72 26.03
CA ILE A 118 9.74 -7.61 26.48
C ILE A 118 8.38 -7.04 26.09
N ASN A 119 8.18 -5.72 26.20
CA ASN A 119 6.94 -5.07 25.79
C ASN A 119 6.68 -5.22 24.28
N TYR A 120 7.71 -5.02 23.45
CA TYR A 120 7.59 -5.27 22.01
C TYR A 120 7.30 -6.74 21.71
N LEU A 121 7.95 -7.68 22.41
CA LEU A 121 7.73 -9.11 22.20
C LEU A 121 6.33 -9.57 22.58
N LYS A 122 5.77 -9.05 23.68
CA LYS A 122 4.38 -9.30 24.08
C LYS A 122 3.40 -8.82 23.02
N SER A 123 3.63 -7.64 22.41
CA SER A 123 2.79 -7.14 21.32
C SER A 123 2.78 -8.05 20.08
N GLN A 124 3.80 -8.90 19.94
CA GLN A 124 3.93 -9.89 18.87
C GLN A 124 3.46 -11.30 19.29
N GLY A 125 2.84 -11.44 20.47
CA GLY A 125 2.36 -12.70 21.02
C GLY A 125 3.45 -13.60 21.63
N ILE A 126 4.67 -13.07 21.85
CA ILE A 126 5.76 -13.82 22.49
C ILE A 126 5.75 -13.47 23.99
N ILE A 127 5.17 -14.36 24.78
CA ILE A 127 4.96 -14.16 26.23
C ILE A 127 6.04 -14.89 27.05
N ASP A 128 6.53 -16.03 26.57
CA ASP A 128 7.52 -16.85 27.24
C ASP A 128 8.96 -16.37 26.94
N VAL A 129 9.41 -15.40 27.74
CA VAL A 129 10.77 -14.87 27.70
C VAL A 129 11.64 -15.64 28.70
N SER A 130 12.59 -16.43 28.19
CA SER A 130 13.43 -17.28 29.03
C SER A 130 14.40 -16.47 29.89
N TYR A 131 14.60 -16.90 31.14
CA TYR A 131 15.64 -16.39 32.03
C TYR A 131 17.06 -16.56 31.45
N ASN A 132 17.28 -17.58 30.62
CA ASN A 132 18.55 -17.75 29.91
C ASN A 132 18.55 -16.89 28.63
N ARG A 133 19.14 -15.70 28.75
CA ARG A 133 19.25 -14.70 27.67
C ARG A 133 19.83 -15.28 26.37
N ASN A 134 20.93 -16.03 26.46
CA ASN A 134 21.60 -16.58 25.27
C ASN A 134 20.74 -17.62 24.55
N LYS A 135 20.04 -18.47 25.32
CA LYS A 135 19.08 -19.44 24.76
C LYS A 135 17.89 -18.74 24.13
N PHE A 136 17.40 -17.66 24.75
CA PHE A 136 16.30 -16.87 24.23
C PHE A 136 16.66 -16.12 22.94
N LEU A 137 17.83 -15.49 22.87
CA LEU A 137 18.31 -14.81 21.67
C LEU A 137 18.41 -15.78 20.48
N LYS A 138 18.97 -16.98 20.68
CA LYS A 138 18.99 -18.04 19.65
C LYS A 138 17.58 -18.47 19.21
N ARG A 139 16.65 -18.60 20.15
CA ARG A 139 15.23 -18.88 19.82
C ARG A 139 14.64 -17.74 18.97
N LEU A 140 14.94 -16.49 19.31
CA LEU A 140 14.45 -15.31 18.61
C LEU A 140 14.98 -15.24 17.17
N GLU A 141 16.28 -15.53 16.96
CA GLU A 141 16.88 -15.66 15.63
C GLU A 141 16.18 -16.74 14.81
N GLY A 142 15.84 -17.89 15.43
CA GLY A 142 15.07 -18.95 14.79
C GLY A 142 13.69 -18.48 14.32
N ILE A 143 12.98 -17.71 15.15
CA ILE A 143 11.68 -17.13 14.80
C ILE A 143 11.84 -16.13 13.64
N ILE A 144 12.83 -15.25 13.69
CA ILE A 144 13.14 -14.30 12.60
C ILE A 144 13.39 -15.05 11.29
N LYS A 145 14.25 -16.08 11.31
CA LYS A 145 14.56 -16.90 10.13
C LYS A 145 13.29 -17.55 9.56
N SER A 146 12.44 -18.11 10.41
CA SER A 146 11.17 -18.70 10.00
C SER A 146 10.25 -17.68 9.31
N LYS A 147 10.12 -16.47 9.88
CA LYS A 147 9.33 -15.38 9.28
C LYS A 147 9.90 -14.91 7.95
N VAL A 148 11.23 -14.80 7.82
CA VAL A 148 11.91 -14.49 6.55
C VAL A 148 11.63 -15.56 5.49
N ILE A 149 11.69 -16.84 5.86
CA ILE A 149 11.37 -17.95 4.96
C ILE A 149 9.91 -17.85 4.46
N ASN A 150 8.96 -17.60 5.35
CA ASN A 150 7.55 -17.48 4.98
C ASN A 150 7.30 -16.24 4.10
N MET A 151 7.90 -15.11 4.44
CA MET A 151 7.87 -13.91 3.60
C MET A 151 8.42 -14.19 2.20
N ASN A 152 9.55 -14.89 2.10
CA ASN A 152 10.15 -15.24 0.80
C ASN A 152 9.30 -16.23 0.01
N LYS A 153 8.59 -17.17 0.68
CA LYS A 153 7.63 -18.05 0.02
C LYS A 153 6.46 -17.25 -0.57
N ASP A 154 5.89 -16.33 0.20
CA ASP A 154 4.79 -15.50 -0.26
C ASP A 154 5.24 -14.50 -1.33
N MET A 155 6.46 -13.97 -1.24
CA MET A 155 7.08 -13.16 -2.28
C MET A 155 7.27 -13.94 -3.58
N LYS A 156 7.71 -15.21 -3.49
CA LYS A 156 7.79 -16.10 -4.67
C LYS A 156 6.43 -16.38 -5.28
N LYS A 157 5.38 -16.58 -4.46
CA LYS A 157 4.00 -16.75 -4.95
C LYS A 157 3.51 -15.48 -5.63
N TYR A 158 3.70 -14.32 -5.00
CA TYR A 158 3.36 -13.02 -5.57
C TYR A 158 4.07 -12.80 -6.90
N ASN A 159 5.38 -13.02 -6.95
CA ASN A 159 6.16 -12.88 -8.18
C ASN A 159 5.74 -13.90 -9.24
N LYS A 160 5.39 -15.13 -8.87
CA LYS A 160 4.90 -16.15 -9.81
C LYS A 160 3.54 -15.77 -10.39
N SER A 161 2.60 -15.32 -9.56
CA SER A 161 1.29 -14.83 -10.00
C SER A 161 1.40 -13.53 -10.80
N ALA A 162 2.43 -12.71 -10.54
CA ALA A 162 2.76 -11.54 -11.35
C ALA A 162 3.55 -11.90 -12.64
N SER A 163 4.20 -13.08 -12.71
CA SER A 163 5.05 -13.53 -13.83
C SER A 163 4.42 -14.60 -14.72
N GLU A 164 3.32 -15.25 -14.29
CA GLU A 164 2.41 -15.91 -15.21
C GLU A 164 1.99 -14.82 -16.20
N LYS A 165 2.48 -14.92 -17.44
CA LYS A 165 2.48 -13.88 -18.47
C LYS A 165 1.07 -13.33 -18.76
N ALA A 166 0.53 -12.52 -17.86
CA ALA A 166 -0.31 -11.42 -18.27
C ALA A 166 0.67 -10.43 -18.90
N ASP A 167 0.66 -10.32 -20.21
CA ASP A 167 1.37 -9.22 -20.88
C ASP A 167 1.07 -7.94 -20.11
N LYS A 168 2.11 -7.13 -19.88
CA LYS A 168 1.99 -5.85 -19.20
C LYS A 168 0.77 -5.13 -19.81
N PRO A 169 -0.24 -4.72 -19.02
CA PRO A 169 -1.48 -4.19 -19.58
C PRO A 169 -1.12 -3.13 -20.60
N THR A 170 -1.61 -3.26 -21.83
CA THR A 170 -1.37 -2.27 -22.89
C THR A 170 -2.53 -1.30 -22.91
N PRO A 171 -2.36 -0.08 -23.45
CA PRO A 171 -3.50 0.81 -23.67
C PRO A 171 -4.60 0.14 -24.52
N GLN A 172 -4.20 -0.74 -25.45
CA GLN A 172 -5.13 -1.52 -26.27
C GLN A 172 -6.02 -2.45 -25.43
N TYR A 173 -5.46 -3.12 -24.42
CA TYR A 173 -6.23 -3.96 -23.49
C TYR A 173 -7.40 -3.19 -22.85
N TYR A 174 -7.17 -1.95 -22.43
CA TYR A 174 -8.23 -1.11 -21.85
C TYR A 174 -9.23 -0.63 -22.90
N ASN A 175 -8.79 -0.30 -24.12
CA ASN A 175 -9.70 0.03 -25.22
C ASN A 175 -10.62 -1.14 -25.58
N ASP A 176 -10.08 -2.36 -25.65
CA ASP A 176 -10.84 -3.56 -25.95
C ASP A 176 -11.88 -3.83 -24.85
N HIS A 177 -11.49 -3.66 -23.58
CA HIS A 177 -12.42 -3.72 -22.45
C HIS A 177 -13.54 -2.68 -22.55
N LEU A 178 -13.21 -1.43 -22.87
CA LEU A 178 -14.21 -0.37 -23.04
C LEU A 178 -15.15 -0.67 -24.21
N ALA A 179 -14.67 -1.25 -25.31
CA ALA A 179 -15.50 -1.67 -26.42
C ALA A 179 -16.47 -2.80 -26.02
N ILE A 180 -15.98 -3.81 -25.28
CA ILE A 180 -16.79 -4.91 -24.75
C ILE A 180 -17.86 -4.38 -23.79
N LEU A 181 -17.47 -3.52 -22.85
CA LEU A 181 -18.40 -2.92 -21.89
C LEU A 181 -19.41 -2.04 -22.61
N SER A 182 -19.00 -1.22 -23.57
CA SER A 182 -19.91 -0.38 -24.37
C SER A 182 -20.95 -1.23 -25.12
N SER A 183 -20.50 -2.35 -25.70
CA SER A 183 -21.38 -3.32 -26.37
C SER A 183 -22.36 -3.99 -25.39
N HIS A 184 -21.91 -4.34 -24.18
CA HIS A 184 -22.75 -4.93 -23.14
C HIS A 184 -23.79 -3.93 -22.61
N PHE A 185 -23.38 -2.71 -22.31
CA PHE A 185 -24.22 -1.69 -21.68
C PHE A 185 -25.03 -0.84 -22.67
N LYS A 186 -24.78 -0.97 -23.98
CA LYS A 186 -25.50 -0.28 -25.07
C LYS A 186 -25.32 1.24 -25.08
N PHE A 187 -24.23 1.75 -24.53
CA PHE A 187 -23.80 3.14 -24.66
C PHE A 187 -22.28 3.24 -24.78
N ASN A 188 -21.78 4.34 -25.34
CA ASN A 188 -20.34 4.54 -25.50
C ASN A 188 -19.66 4.84 -24.16
N ILE A 189 -18.67 4.03 -23.81
CA ILE A 189 -17.83 4.22 -22.62
C ILE A 189 -16.42 4.53 -23.12
N ASP A 190 -15.89 5.69 -22.75
CA ASP A 190 -14.56 6.15 -23.15
C ASP A 190 -13.58 6.18 -21.96
N MET A 191 -12.34 6.63 -22.20
CA MET A 191 -11.32 6.72 -21.14
C MET A 191 -11.51 7.92 -20.18
N ASN A 192 -12.51 8.78 -20.39
CA ASN A 192 -12.75 9.97 -19.56
C ASN A 192 -13.52 9.64 -18.28
N ILE A 193 -14.08 8.43 -18.18
CA ILE A 193 -14.70 7.95 -16.94
C ILE A 193 -13.68 7.85 -15.81
N THR A 194 -14.19 7.88 -14.57
CA THR A 194 -13.35 7.65 -13.40
C THR A 194 -12.97 6.18 -13.27
N LEU A 195 -11.85 5.91 -12.62
CA LEU A 195 -11.37 4.56 -12.36
C LEU A 195 -12.38 3.76 -11.50
N ALA A 196 -13.12 4.42 -10.61
CA ALA A 196 -14.21 3.83 -9.83
C ALA A 196 -15.43 3.45 -10.69
N GLN A 197 -15.80 4.28 -11.68
CA GLN A 197 -16.86 3.95 -12.63
C GLN A 197 -16.47 2.72 -13.46
N TYR A 198 -15.23 2.70 -13.98
CA TYR A 198 -14.70 1.57 -14.73
C TYR A 198 -14.72 0.27 -13.91
N ALA A 199 -14.23 0.32 -12.66
CA ALA A 199 -14.28 -0.81 -11.74
C ALA A 199 -15.72 -1.32 -11.50
N SER A 200 -16.67 -0.41 -11.37
CA SER A 200 -18.09 -0.75 -11.19
C SER A 200 -18.67 -1.44 -12.42
N TYR A 201 -18.36 -0.96 -13.63
CA TYR A 201 -18.79 -1.60 -14.87
C TYR A 201 -18.21 -3.01 -15.02
N LEU A 202 -16.93 -3.19 -14.73
CA LEU A 202 -16.28 -4.51 -14.72
C LEU A 202 -16.97 -5.47 -13.75
N LYS A 203 -17.28 -5.00 -12.53
CA LYS A 203 -17.97 -5.81 -11.52
C LYS A 203 -19.34 -6.26 -12.00
N ILE A 204 -20.14 -5.35 -12.55
CA ILE A 204 -21.49 -5.66 -13.07
C ILE A 204 -21.40 -6.64 -14.25
N PHE A 205 -20.46 -6.42 -15.16
CA PHE A 205 -20.21 -7.30 -16.31
C PHE A 205 -19.79 -8.71 -15.88
N ASN A 206 -18.86 -8.84 -14.94
CA ASN A 206 -18.45 -10.14 -14.42
C ASN A 206 -19.62 -10.86 -13.74
N GLN A 207 -20.46 -10.14 -12.99
CA GLN A 207 -21.67 -10.71 -12.39
C GLN A 207 -22.69 -11.18 -13.42
N SER A 208 -22.87 -10.47 -14.54
CA SER A 208 -23.80 -10.88 -15.60
C SER A 208 -23.31 -12.14 -16.32
N ILE A 209 -22.01 -12.26 -16.59
CA ILE A 209 -21.39 -13.46 -17.15
C ILE A 209 -21.56 -14.66 -16.20
N SER A 210 -21.24 -14.50 -14.91
CA SER A 210 -21.36 -15.60 -13.94
C SER A 210 -22.79 -16.11 -13.80
N LYS A 211 -23.79 -15.22 -13.87
CA LYS A 211 -25.20 -15.62 -13.88
C LYS A 211 -25.55 -16.44 -15.13
N ASN A 212 -25.13 -15.97 -16.32
CA ASN A 212 -25.40 -16.67 -17.58
C ASN A 212 -24.73 -18.05 -17.68
N GLN A 213 -23.54 -18.23 -17.11
CA GLN A 213 -22.87 -19.53 -17.05
C GLN A 213 -23.61 -20.56 -16.17
N ASN A 214 -24.33 -20.10 -15.14
CA ASN A 214 -25.12 -20.99 -14.28
C ASN A 214 -26.44 -21.42 -14.93
N TYR A 215 -27.03 -20.61 -15.82
CA TYR A 215 -28.22 -21.01 -16.60
C TYR A 215 -27.93 -22.05 -17.69
N GLY A 216 -26.69 -22.16 -18.17
CA GLY A 216 -26.27 -23.16 -19.14
C GLY A 216 -26.06 -24.57 -18.57
N LYS A 217 -26.10 -24.76 -17.24
CA LYS A 217 -25.92 -26.06 -16.56
C LYS A 217 -27.24 -26.77 -16.19
N TYR A 218 -28.38 -26.16 -16.47
CA TYR A 218 -29.71 -26.72 -16.22
C TYR A 218 -30.52 -26.95 -17.51
N LYS A 219 -29.83 -27.14 -18.64
CA LYS A 219 -30.43 -27.61 -19.90
C LYS A 219 -29.85 -28.97 -20.27
#